data_AF-A0AAJ2YXX8-F1
#
_entry.id   AF-A0AAJ2YXX8-F1
#
_cell.length_a   1.000
_cell.length_b   1.000
_cell.length_c   1.000
_cell.angle_alpha   90.00
_cell.angle_beta   90.00
_cell.angle_gamma   90.00
#
_symmetry.space_group_name_H-M   'P 1'
#
loop_
_entity.id
_entity.type
_entity.pdbx_description
1 polymer ?
#
loop_
_entity_poly.entity_id
_entity_poly.type
_entity_poly.pdbx_seq_one_letter_code
_entity_poly.pdbx_strand_id
1 'polypeptide(L)'
;MNKPKLFLDMDNVLVDTLLILNAIDMGGETVAKPDQIPGIFRDLPPVPGAIDAVNKLRDYYELYILSTAPWQNASAWQDKLIWLQHHFGDDEKSPFYKRVILAHDKSLSRTPEAILVDDRPYHGASGWDDATMDSQWVQYGYEPKMTWQTGLVELLIETAEVFNDGDGIRNAIDKVMHEHNIAVHGDTEKFVKAAWE
;
A
#
# COMPACT_ATOMS: atom_id res chain seq x y z
N MET A 1 -11.36 5.75 21.33
CA MET A 1 -11.73 5.08 20.07
C MET A 1 -10.58 4.16 19.68
N ASN A 2 -10.88 2.93 19.30
CA ASN A 2 -9.88 1.97 18.86
C ASN A 2 -9.62 2.25 17.37
N LYS A 3 -8.38 2.53 16.97
CA LYS A 3 -8.09 2.79 15.56
C LYS A 3 -8.02 1.45 14.81
N PRO A 4 -8.75 1.26 13.70
CA PRO A 4 -8.53 0.10 12.85
C PRO A 4 -7.12 0.10 12.28
N LYS A 5 -6.63 -1.07 11.87
CA LYS A 5 -5.29 -1.20 11.26
C LYS A 5 -5.37 -0.97 9.76
N LEU A 6 -4.45 -0.17 9.23
CA LEU A 6 -4.31 0.06 7.81
C LEU A 6 -2.89 -0.26 7.37
N PHE A 7 -2.76 -1.29 6.53
CA PHE A 7 -1.52 -1.71 5.91
C PHE A 7 -1.43 -1.05 4.54
N LEU A 8 -0.26 -0.49 4.24
CA LEU A 8 0.02 0.19 2.98
C LEU A 8 1.19 -0.52 2.30
N ASP A 9 1.00 -0.93 1.04
CA ASP A 9 2.17 -1.21 0.19
C ASP A 9 2.95 0.08 -0.07
N MET A 10 4.18 -0.07 -0.55
CA MET A 10 5.02 1.04 -0.97
C MET A 10 4.99 1.24 -2.48
N ASP A 11 5.38 0.24 -3.26
CA ASP A 11 5.56 0.43 -4.70
C ASP A 11 4.20 0.69 -5.36
N ASN A 12 4.11 1.76 -6.15
CA ASN A 12 2.90 2.27 -6.83
C ASN A 12 1.76 2.72 -5.92
N VAL A 13 1.91 2.58 -4.60
CA VAL A 13 0.97 3.05 -3.59
C VAL A 13 1.54 4.30 -2.91
N LEU A 14 2.69 4.21 -2.23
CA LEU A 14 3.36 5.36 -1.61
C LEU A 14 4.50 5.91 -2.48
N VAL A 15 5.16 5.06 -3.25
CA VAL A 15 6.35 5.35 -4.04
C VAL A 15 6.03 5.17 -5.53
N ASP A 16 6.27 6.19 -6.34
CA ASP A 16 6.01 6.15 -7.78
C ASP A 16 7.15 5.42 -8.50
N THR A 17 7.05 4.09 -8.55
CA THR A 17 8.06 3.25 -9.22
C THR A 17 7.87 3.23 -10.73
N LEU A 18 6.61 3.29 -11.21
CA LEU A 18 6.29 3.21 -12.63
C LEU A 18 6.94 4.33 -13.44
N LEU A 19 6.94 5.57 -12.93
CA LEU A 19 7.52 6.70 -13.66
C LEU A 19 9.00 6.48 -14.00
N ILE A 20 9.78 6.00 -13.02
CA ILE A 20 11.23 5.89 -13.14
C ILE A 20 11.63 4.55 -13.78
N LEU A 21 11.07 3.44 -13.30
CA LEU A 21 11.50 2.10 -13.74
C LEU A 21 11.07 1.79 -15.18
N ASN A 22 9.99 2.40 -15.69
CA ASN A 22 9.62 2.28 -17.11
C ASN A 22 10.52 3.09 -18.04
N ALA A 23 11.16 4.15 -17.55
CA ALA A 23 11.91 5.10 -18.35
C ALA A 23 13.43 4.90 -18.28
N ILE A 24 13.92 4.04 -17.40
CA ILE A 24 15.34 3.83 -17.20
C ILE A 24 16.00 3.20 -18.44
N ASP A 25 17.17 3.72 -18.81
CA ASP A 25 18.00 3.13 -19.85
C ASP A 25 18.85 2.01 -19.26
N MET A 26 18.59 0.77 -19.69
CA MET A 26 19.29 -0.42 -19.22
C MET A 26 20.61 -0.70 -19.98
N GLY A 27 20.97 0.12 -20.98
CA GLY A 27 22.14 -0.12 -21.85
C GLY A 27 23.50 -0.17 -21.15
N GLY A 28 23.60 0.37 -19.93
CA GLY A 28 24.82 0.36 -19.10
C GLY A 28 24.72 -0.48 -17.82
N GLU A 29 23.58 -1.09 -17.55
CA GLU A 29 23.31 -1.79 -16.30
C GLU A 29 23.80 -3.24 -16.33
N THR A 30 24.27 -3.74 -15.18
CA THR A 30 24.78 -5.12 -15.06
C THR A 30 23.70 -6.12 -14.64
N VAL A 31 22.47 -5.66 -14.43
CA VAL A 31 21.34 -6.46 -13.96
C VAL A 31 20.30 -6.62 -15.06
N ALA A 32 19.42 -7.62 -14.92
CA ALA A 32 18.49 -7.99 -15.99
C ALA A 32 17.24 -7.09 -16.06
N LYS A 33 16.87 -6.45 -14.94
CA LYS A 33 15.67 -5.62 -14.82
C LYS A 33 15.95 -4.33 -14.05
N PRO A 34 15.22 -3.24 -14.34
CA PRO A 34 15.27 -1.98 -13.60
C PRO A 34 15.22 -2.12 -12.07
N ASP A 35 14.30 -2.95 -11.57
CA ASP A 35 14.07 -3.17 -10.13
C ASP A 35 15.23 -3.92 -9.43
N GLN A 36 16.21 -4.40 -10.20
CA GLN A 36 17.38 -5.11 -9.69
C GLN A 36 18.57 -4.19 -9.44
N ILE A 37 18.52 -2.95 -9.90
CA ILE A 37 19.60 -1.99 -9.76
C ILE A 37 19.76 -1.66 -8.26
N PRO A 38 20.95 -1.90 -7.66
CA PRO A 38 21.14 -1.59 -6.25
C PRO A 38 20.96 -0.10 -5.96
N GLY A 39 20.23 0.26 -4.91
CA GLY A 39 19.97 1.65 -4.54
C GLY A 39 18.77 2.29 -5.25
N ILE A 40 18.18 1.65 -6.26
CA ILE A 40 17.21 2.29 -7.16
C ILE A 40 15.94 2.78 -6.45
N PHE A 41 15.54 2.12 -5.35
CA PHE A 41 14.31 2.44 -4.62
C PHE A 41 14.47 3.61 -3.64
N ARG A 42 15.70 4.03 -3.34
CA ARG A 42 15.99 4.93 -2.20
C ARG A 42 15.38 6.31 -2.35
N ASP A 43 15.47 6.86 -3.56
CA ASP A 43 15.18 8.28 -3.84
C ASP A 43 14.05 8.42 -4.88
N LEU A 44 13.24 7.37 -5.07
CA LEU A 44 12.09 7.41 -5.95
C LEU A 44 11.06 8.44 -5.42
N PRO A 45 10.38 9.19 -6.31
CA PRO A 45 9.41 10.18 -5.86
C PRO A 45 8.20 9.52 -5.19
N PRO A 46 7.56 10.18 -4.22
CA PRO A 46 6.28 9.72 -3.70
C PRO A 46 5.20 9.78 -4.78
N VAL A 47 4.24 8.84 -4.72
CA VAL A 47 2.99 8.96 -5.48
C VAL A 47 2.31 10.29 -5.11
N PRO A 48 1.79 11.06 -6.08
CA PRO A 48 1.13 12.33 -5.80
C PRO A 48 0.06 12.21 -4.70
N GLY A 49 0.16 13.06 -3.67
CA GLY A 49 -0.75 13.07 -2.53
C GLY A 49 -0.48 12.03 -1.43
N ALA A 50 0.43 11.07 -1.63
CA ALA A 50 0.69 9.98 -0.67
C ALA A 50 1.14 10.48 0.71
N ILE A 51 2.06 11.44 0.76
CA ILE A 51 2.58 11.99 2.02
C ILE A 51 1.48 12.67 2.83
N ASP A 52 0.64 13.48 2.17
CA ASP A 52 -0.48 14.16 2.80
C ASP A 52 -1.57 13.17 3.25
N ALA A 53 -1.85 12.15 2.43
CA ALA A 53 -2.78 11.09 2.77
C ALA A 53 -2.36 10.34 4.04
N VAL A 54 -1.10 9.91 4.13
CA VAL A 54 -0.56 9.24 5.33
C VAL A 54 -0.67 10.14 6.57
N ASN A 55 -0.32 11.42 6.43
CA ASN A 55 -0.39 12.38 7.52
C ASN A 55 -1.82 12.66 8.00
N LYS A 56 -2.83 12.53 7.14
CA LYS A 56 -4.25 12.59 7.54
C LYS A 56 -4.69 11.27 8.18
N LEU A 57 -4.40 10.14 7.54
CA LEU A 57 -4.90 8.83 7.94
C LEU A 57 -4.33 8.34 9.28
N ARG A 58 -3.14 8.80 9.70
CA ARG A 58 -2.56 8.47 11.01
C ARG A 58 -3.45 8.87 12.20
N ASP A 59 -4.36 9.83 12.01
CA ASP A 59 -5.29 10.26 13.04
C ASP A 59 -6.48 9.30 13.21
N TYR A 60 -6.76 8.48 12.18
CA TYR A 60 -7.90 7.57 12.11
C TYR A 60 -7.50 6.10 12.21
N TYR A 61 -6.29 5.76 11.75
CA TYR A 61 -5.79 4.38 11.65
C TYR A 61 -4.49 4.17 12.43
N GLU A 62 -4.26 2.92 12.85
CA GLU A 62 -2.91 2.44 13.17
C GLU A 62 -2.24 2.00 11.86
N LEU A 63 -1.24 2.78 11.42
CA LEU A 63 -0.62 2.59 10.11
C LEU A 63 0.54 1.59 10.14
N TYR A 64 0.57 0.69 9.16
CA TYR A 64 1.63 -0.27 8.93
C TYR A 64 2.11 -0.21 7.49
N ILE A 65 3.40 -0.46 7.27
CA ILE A 65 3.92 -0.77 5.94
C ILE A 65 3.92 -2.29 5.77
N LEU A 66 3.43 -2.76 4.63
CA LEU A 66 3.55 -4.16 4.20
C LEU A 66 3.98 -4.22 2.74
N SER A 67 5.28 -4.34 2.53
CA SER A 67 5.86 -4.29 1.19
C SER A 67 6.74 -5.49 0.89
N THR A 68 6.81 -5.80 -0.40
CA THR A 68 7.70 -6.83 -0.96
C THR A 68 8.89 -6.14 -1.60
N ALA A 69 10.09 -6.71 -1.48
CA ALA A 69 11.25 -6.30 -2.27
C ALA A 69 11.56 -7.33 -3.37
N PRO A 70 12.21 -6.94 -4.49
CA PRO A 70 12.67 -7.88 -5.50
C PRO A 70 13.72 -8.87 -4.95
N TRP A 71 13.58 -10.16 -5.27
CA TRP A 71 14.48 -11.21 -4.78
C TRP A 71 15.95 -10.98 -5.18
N GLN A 72 16.18 -10.43 -6.38
CA GLN A 72 17.51 -10.19 -6.93
C GLN A 72 18.09 -8.82 -6.52
N ASN A 73 17.40 -8.06 -5.65
CA ASN A 73 17.86 -6.77 -5.15
C ASN A 73 17.85 -6.73 -3.62
N ALA A 74 18.94 -7.17 -3.00
CA ALA A 74 19.06 -7.13 -1.53
C ALA A 74 18.97 -5.71 -0.96
N SER A 75 19.43 -4.69 -1.71
CA SER A 75 19.40 -3.30 -1.24
C SER A 75 17.99 -2.73 -1.14
N ALA A 76 17.04 -3.23 -1.94
CA ALA A 76 15.67 -2.72 -1.97
C ALA A 76 14.98 -2.79 -0.59
N TRP A 77 15.28 -3.78 0.24
CA TRP A 77 14.77 -3.84 1.61
C TRP A 77 15.25 -2.66 2.47
N GLN A 78 16.54 -2.34 2.37
CA GLN A 78 17.13 -1.23 3.09
C GLN A 78 16.64 0.11 2.55
N ASP A 79 16.59 0.25 1.22
CA ASP A 79 16.19 1.47 0.55
C ASP A 79 14.73 1.85 0.88
N LYS A 80 13.82 0.87 0.97
CA LYS A 80 12.44 1.10 1.43
C LYS A 80 12.39 1.69 2.84
N LEU A 81 13.21 1.19 3.77
CA LEU A 81 13.29 1.76 5.12
C LEU A 81 13.86 3.18 5.10
N ILE A 82 14.93 3.41 4.33
CA ILE A 82 15.54 4.75 4.18
C ILE A 82 14.52 5.74 3.61
N TRP A 83 13.76 5.35 2.60
CA TRP A 83 12.72 6.17 2.00
C TRP A 83 11.67 6.60 3.03
N LEU A 84 11.18 5.66 3.85
CA LEU A 84 10.24 5.95 4.93
C LEU A 84 10.84 6.91 5.96
N GLN A 85 12.10 6.73 6.34
CA GLN A 85 12.79 7.62 7.28
C GLN A 85 12.94 9.02 6.70
N HIS A 86 13.27 9.13 5.42
CA HIS A 86 13.41 10.40 4.72
C HIS A 86 12.10 11.21 4.72
N HIS A 87 10.98 10.56 4.43
CA HIS A 87 9.69 11.25 4.28
C HIS A 87 8.87 11.39 5.57
N PHE A 88 9.02 10.45 6.50
CA PHE A 88 8.16 10.38 7.70
C PHE A 88 8.93 10.43 9.03
N GLY A 89 10.27 10.47 8.98
CA GLY A 89 11.13 10.45 10.16
C GLY A 89 11.43 9.03 10.66
N ASP A 90 12.46 8.93 11.50
CA ASP A 90 13.00 7.68 12.06
C ASP A 90 12.78 7.53 13.57
N ASP A 91 12.02 8.47 14.18
CA ASP A 91 11.68 8.48 15.59
C ASP A 91 10.20 8.14 15.85
N GLU A 92 9.81 8.14 17.13
CA GLU A 92 8.45 7.83 17.60
C GLU A 92 7.34 8.76 17.06
N LYS A 93 7.68 9.89 16.43
CA LYS A 93 6.70 10.76 15.77
C LYS A 93 6.34 10.24 14.38
N SER A 94 7.17 9.38 13.80
CA SER A 94 6.86 8.72 12.53
C SER A 94 5.64 7.82 12.66
N PRO A 95 4.65 7.89 11.75
CA PRO A 95 3.51 6.98 11.75
C PRO A 95 3.92 5.49 11.66
N PHE A 96 5.08 5.22 11.06
CA PHE A 96 5.57 3.88 10.79
C PHE A 96 6.67 3.41 11.75
N TYR A 97 6.96 4.16 12.81
CA TYR A 97 8.00 3.78 13.77
C TYR A 97 7.72 2.38 14.36
N LYS A 98 8.63 1.43 14.08
CA LYS A 98 8.49 0.00 14.44
C LYS A 98 7.25 -0.70 13.86
N ARG A 99 6.68 -0.19 12.76
CA ARG A 99 5.52 -0.76 12.05
C ARG A 99 5.80 -1.02 10.58
N VAL A 100 7.02 -1.45 10.26
CA VAL A 100 7.44 -1.79 8.89
C VAL A 100 7.59 -3.29 8.76
N ILE A 101 6.82 -3.89 7.85
CA ILE A 101 6.83 -5.32 7.56
C ILE A 101 7.25 -5.51 6.12
N LEU A 102 8.28 -6.34 5.98
CA LEU A 102 9.00 -6.59 4.75
C LEU A 102 8.91 -8.09 4.49
N ALA A 103 8.05 -8.49 3.54
CA ALA A 103 7.70 -9.89 3.31
C ALA A 103 7.46 -10.17 1.82
N HIS A 104 7.90 -11.34 1.33
CA HIS A 104 7.54 -11.81 -0.01
C HIS A 104 6.14 -12.43 -0.09
N ASP A 105 5.66 -12.94 1.05
CA ASP A 105 4.31 -13.48 1.21
C ASP A 105 3.57 -12.64 2.25
N LYS A 106 2.77 -11.69 1.75
CA LYS A 106 1.96 -10.77 2.54
C LYS A 106 0.81 -11.49 3.26
N SER A 107 0.45 -12.72 2.87
CA SER A 107 -0.60 -13.48 3.54
C SER A 107 -0.22 -13.84 4.97
N LEU A 108 1.07 -14.02 5.25
CA LEU A 108 1.59 -14.34 6.60
C LEU A 108 1.47 -13.17 7.58
N SER A 109 1.25 -11.95 7.07
CA SER A 109 1.07 -10.75 7.89
C SER A 109 -0.40 -10.34 8.02
N ARG A 110 -1.32 -11.10 7.40
CA ARG A 110 -2.76 -10.85 7.49
C ARG A 110 -3.22 -10.99 8.93
N THR A 111 -3.89 -9.97 9.43
CA THR A 111 -4.36 -9.87 10.81
C THR A 111 -5.85 -9.50 10.81
N PRO A 112 -6.61 -9.87 11.86
CA PRO A 112 -8.01 -9.49 11.91
C PRO A 112 -8.22 -7.99 12.00
N GLU A 113 -9.40 -7.56 11.53
CA GLU A 113 -9.86 -6.16 11.59
C GLU A 113 -8.86 -5.19 10.94
N ALA A 114 -8.42 -5.51 9.73
CA ALA A 114 -7.45 -4.72 9.00
C ALA A 114 -7.74 -4.57 7.51
N ILE A 115 -7.33 -3.43 6.95
CA ILE A 115 -7.35 -3.16 5.53
C ILE A 115 -5.92 -3.20 4.99
N LEU A 116 -5.71 -3.81 3.82
CA LEU A 116 -4.49 -3.66 3.02
C LEU A 116 -4.81 -2.82 1.78
N VAL A 117 -4.12 -1.70 1.60
CA VAL A 117 -4.09 -0.92 0.35
C VAL A 117 -2.85 -1.32 -0.45
N ASP A 118 -3.07 -1.91 -1.60
CA ASP A 118 -2.03 -2.49 -2.46
C ASP A 118 -2.47 -2.35 -3.92
N ASP A 119 -1.58 -2.03 -4.86
CA ASP A 119 -1.94 -1.78 -6.26
C ASP A 119 -2.28 -3.07 -7.02
N ARG A 120 -1.83 -4.23 -6.53
CA ARG A 120 -1.87 -5.50 -7.28
C ARG A 120 -2.28 -6.70 -6.44
N PRO A 121 -2.86 -7.75 -7.05
CA PRO A 121 -3.39 -8.91 -6.32
C PRO A 121 -2.32 -9.91 -5.86
N TYR A 122 -1.05 -9.69 -6.18
CA TYR A 122 0.00 -10.69 -6.02
C TYR A 122 0.61 -10.75 -4.62
N HIS A 123 1.51 -11.70 -4.39
CA HIS A 123 2.25 -11.86 -3.13
C HIS A 123 1.34 -12.04 -1.90
N GLY A 124 0.11 -12.54 -2.10
CA GLY A 124 -0.87 -12.74 -1.04
C GLY A 124 -1.74 -11.52 -0.74
N ALA A 125 -1.60 -10.40 -1.47
CA ALA A 125 -2.39 -9.19 -1.27
C ALA A 125 -3.90 -9.43 -1.47
N SER A 126 -4.31 -10.08 -2.56
CA SER A 126 -5.74 -10.37 -2.79
C SER A 126 -6.35 -11.28 -1.72
N GLY A 127 -5.53 -12.09 -1.05
CA GLY A 127 -5.97 -12.90 0.08
C GLY A 127 -6.40 -12.06 1.29
N TRP A 128 -6.12 -10.76 1.35
CA TRP A 128 -6.65 -9.89 2.41
C TRP A 128 -8.15 -9.65 2.28
N ASP A 129 -8.75 -9.94 1.12
CA ASP A 129 -10.20 -10.05 0.99
C ASP A 129 -10.69 -11.35 1.65
N ASP A 130 -10.84 -11.34 2.98
CA ASP A 130 -11.15 -12.52 3.79
C ASP A 130 -12.16 -12.21 4.89
N ALA A 131 -13.41 -12.65 4.68
CA ALA A 131 -14.50 -12.46 5.63
C ALA A 131 -14.28 -13.19 6.97
N THR A 132 -13.51 -14.27 7.01
CA THR A 132 -13.24 -15.00 8.26
C THR A 132 -12.28 -14.25 9.17
N MET A 133 -11.41 -13.44 8.57
CA MET A 133 -10.46 -12.58 9.26
C MET A 133 -11.03 -11.19 9.51
N ASP A 134 -12.22 -10.84 9.01
CA ASP A 134 -12.67 -9.45 8.95
C ASP A 134 -11.57 -8.53 8.38
N SER A 135 -10.98 -8.95 7.26
CA SER A 135 -9.99 -8.15 6.54
C SER A 135 -10.47 -7.80 5.15
N GLN A 136 -9.93 -6.70 4.60
CA GLN A 136 -10.24 -6.25 3.25
C GLN A 136 -8.98 -5.88 2.48
N TRP A 137 -8.89 -6.32 1.23
CA TRP A 137 -7.96 -5.74 0.26
C TRP A 137 -8.66 -4.61 -0.51
N VAL A 138 -8.01 -3.46 -0.60
CA VAL A 138 -8.40 -2.34 -1.45
C VAL A 138 -7.33 -2.16 -2.51
N GLN A 139 -7.72 -2.32 -3.77
CA GLN A 139 -6.81 -2.16 -4.89
C GLN A 139 -6.59 -0.68 -5.20
N TYR A 140 -5.40 -0.18 -4.90
CA TYR A 140 -5.06 1.22 -5.13
C TYR A 140 -5.14 1.55 -6.62
N GLY A 141 -5.87 2.63 -6.96
CA GLY A 141 -5.98 3.12 -8.33
C GLY A 141 -6.79 2.23 -9.29
N TYR A 142 -7.47 1.18 -8.81
CA TYR A 142 -8.33 0.36 -9.68
C TYR A 142 -9.45 1.19 -10.30
N GLU A 143 -10.23 1.86 -9.45
CA GLU A 143 -11.13 2.91 -9.87
C GLU A 143 -10.35 4.23 -9.95
N PRO A 144 -10.50 5.06 -11.01
CA PRO A 144 -9.78 6.34 -11.11
C PRO A 144 -10.02 7.31 -9.93
N LYS A 145 -11.14 7.12 -9.22
CA LYS A 145 -11.49 7.84 -7.98
C LYS A 145 -10.82 7.25 -6.71
N MET A 146 -10.13 6.12 -6.79
CA MET A 146 -9.53 5.47 -5.61
C MET A 146 -8.01 5.66 -5.58
N THR A 147 -7.57 6.92 -5.65
CA THR A 147 -6.16 7.31 -5.44
C THR A 147 -6.05 8.28 -4.27
N TRP A 148 -4.82 8.57 -3.82
CA TRP A 148 -4.57 9.57 -2.78
C TRP A 148 -5.04 10.97 -3.14
N GLN A 149 -5.22 11.27 -4.42
CA GLN A 149 -5.69 12.58 -4.88
C GLN A 149 -7.20 12.64 -5.12
N THR A 150 -7.89 11.50 -5.20
CA THR A 150 -9.22 11.44 -5.85
C THR A 150 -10.34 10.74 -5.07
N GLY A 151 -10.23 10.59 -3.75
CA GLY A 151 -11.36 10.14 -2.91
C GLY A 151 -11.04 8.98 -1.96
N LEU A 152 -9.91 8.29 -2.15
CA LEU A 152 -9.55 7.16 -1.28
C LEU A 152 -9.33 7.59 0.18
N VAL A 153 -8.78 8.79 0.40
CA VAL A 153 -8.54 9.31 1.75
C VAL A 153 -9.86 9.54 2.48
N GLU A 154 -10.82 10.20 1.83
CA GLU A 154 -12.14 10.47 2.38
C GLU A 154 -12.90 9.17 2.66
N LEU A 155 -12.84 8.21 1.73
CA LEU A 155 -13.46 6.90 1.91
C LEU A 155 -12.91 6.15 3.12
N LEU A 156 -11.58 6.14 3.30
CA LEU A 156 -10.95 5.50 4.45
C LEU A 156 -11.29 6.23 5.75
N ILE A 157 -11.34 7.56 5.76
CA ILE A 157 -11.77 8.30 6.95
C ILE A 157 -13.20 7.92 7.34
N GLU A 158 -14.14 7.93 6.40
CA GLU A 158 -15.54 7.54 6.62
C GLU A 158 -15.64 6.08 7.07
N THR A 159 -14.84 5.19 6.49
CA THR A 159 -14.74 3.78 6.91
C THR A 159 -14.31 3.66 8.38
N ALA A 160 -13.30 4.42 8.81
CA ALA A 160 -12.86 4.42 10.20
C ALA A 160 -13.92 4.98 11.15
N GLU A 161 -14.72 5.96 10.72
CA GLU A 161 -15.85 6.49 11.48
C GLU A 161 -16.94 5.43 11.67
N VAL A 162 -17.37 4.75 10.58
CA VAL A 162 -18.35 3.66 10.64
C VAL A 162 -17.86 2.49 11.50
N PHE A 163 -16.57 2.13 11.41
CA PHE A 163 -15.98 1.09 12.27
C PHE A 163 -16.13 1.42 13.76
N ASN A 164 -16.00 2.69 14.15
CA ASN A 164 -16.14 3.10 15.54
C ASN A 164 -17.58 2.99 16.07
N ASP A 165 -18.58 2.83 15.20
CA ASP A 165 -19.99 2.61 15.56
C ASP A 165 -20.29 1.13 15.93
N GLY A 166 -19.28 0.25 15.87
CA GLY A 166 -19.35 -1.12 16.37
C GLY A 166 -19.47 -2.20 15.28
N ASP A 167 -19.36 -1.82 14.01
CA ASP A 167 -19.28 -2.76 12.89
C ASP A 167 -17.83 -3.28 12.70
N GLY A 168 -17.69 -4.51 12.21
CA GLY A 168 -16.39 -5.04 11.75
C GLY A 168 -15.83 -4.20 10.60
N ILE A 169 -14.51 -4.16 10.43
CA ILE A 169 -13.88 -3.25 9.46
C ILE A 169 -14.31 -3.57 8.03
N ARG A 170 -14.58 -4.84 7.73
CA ARG A 170 -15.05 -5.26 6.41
C ARG A 170 -16.46 -4.73 6.15
N ASN A 171 -17.36 -4.87 7.12
CA ASN A 171 -18.71 -4.33 6.99
C ASN A 171 -18.69 -2.80 6.86
N ALA A 172 -17.81 -2.13 7.61
CA ALA A 172 -17.65 -0.68 7.53
C ALA A 172 -17.23 -0.23 6.13
N ILE A 173 -16.19 -0.84 5.56
CA ILE A 173 -15.72 -0.46 4.22
C ILE A 173 -16.71 -0.87 3.13
N ASP A 174 -17.35 -2.04 3.24
CA ASP A 174 -18.37 -2.49 2.28
C ASP A 174 -19.56 -1.52 2.23
N LYS A 175 -20.00 -1.02 3.39
CA LYS A 175 -21.08 -0.02 3.49
C LYS A 175 -20.70 1.27 2.79
N VAL A 176 -19.53 1.84 3.11
CA VAL A 176 -19.06 3.09 2.50
C VAL A 176 -18.88 2.91 0.98
N MET A 177 -18.23 1.83 0.54
CA MET A 177 -18.06 1.53 -0.88
C MET A 177 -19.39 1.41 -1.63
N HIS A 178 -20.40 0.77 -1.00
CA HIS A 178 -21.75 0.66 -1.57
C HIS A 178 -22.43 2.02 -1.72
N GLU A 179 -22.35 2.87 -0.68
CA GLU A 179 -22.95 4.22 -0.68
C GLU A 179 -22.35 5.11 -1.77
N HIS A 180 -21.05 4.96 -2.07
CA HIS A 180 -20.34 5.72 -3.10
C HIS A 180 -20.30 5.03 -4.48
N ASN A 181 -20.94 3.86 -4.62
CA ASN A 181 -20.95 3.02 -5.83
C ASN A 181 -19.52 2.80 -6.38
N ILE A 182 -18.66 2.22 -5.55
CA ILE A 182 -17.24 1.94 -5.83
C ILE A 182 -16.96 0.46 -5.63
N ALA A 183 -16.12 -0.12 -6.49
CA ALA A 183 -15.59 -1.46 -6.29
C ALA A 183 -14.23 -1.40 -5.55
N VAL A 184 -14.02 -2.33 -4.61
CA VAL A 184 -12.77 -2.44 -3.82
C VAL A 184 -11.57 -2.86 -4.67
N HIS A 185 -11.77 -3.67 -5.70
CA HIS A 185 -10.73 -4.13 -6.62
C HIS A 185 -11.32 -4.65 -7.92
N GLY A 186 -10.46 -4.83 -8.92
CA GLY A 186 -10.81 -5.42 -10.21
C GLY A 186 -10.75 -6.93 -10.24
N ASP A 187 -11.01 -7.48 -11.43
CA ASP A 187 -10.82 -8.91 -11.70
C ASP A 187 -9.33 -9.27 -11.59
N THR A 188 -9.01 -10.09 -10.59
CA THR A 188 -7.63 -10.48 -10.29
C THR A 188 -7.01 -11.35 -11.39
N GLU A 189 -7.81 -12.04 -12.21
CA GLU A 189 -7.33 -12.87 -13.32
C GLU A 189 -6.96 -12.04 -14.55
N LYS A 190 -7.46 -10.80 -14.65
CA LYS A 190 -7.22 -9.89 -15.79
C LYS A 190 -6.16 -8.83 -15.50
N PHE A 191 -5.50 -8.89 -14.34
CA PHE A 191 -4.47 -7.92 -13.99
C PHE A 191 -3.26 -8.01 -14.94
N VAL A 192 -2.80 -6.87 -15.45
CA VAL A 192 -1.65 -6.77 -16.36
C VAL A 192 -0.49 -6.11 -15.63
N LYS A 193 0.61 -6.84 -15.48
CA LYS A 193 1.86 -6.34 -14.90
C LYS A 193 2.56 -5.33 -15.82
N ALA A 194 3.33 -4.42 -15.24
CA ALA A 194 4.25 -3.60 -16.03
C ALA A 194 5.32 -4.49 -16.69
N ALA A 195 5.87 -4.04 -17.83
CA ALA A 195 6.75 -4.88 -18.65
C ALA A 195 8.07 -5.27 -17.95
N TRP A 196 8.52 -4.48 -16.97
CA TRP A 196 9.73 -4.77 -16.18
C TRP A 196 9.46 -5.68 -14.98
N GLU A 197 8.20 -5.82 -14.53
CA GLU A 197 7.82 -6.65 -13.39
C GLU A 197 7.94 -8.16 -13.65
#